data_AF-A0A945QCL3-F1
#
_entry.id   AF-A0A945QCL3-F1
#
_cell.length_a   1.000
_cell.length_b   1.000
_cell.length_c   1.000
_cell.angle_alpha   90.00
_cell.angle_beta   90.00
_cell.angle_gamma   90.00
#
_symmetry.space_group_name_H-M   'P 1'
#
loop_
_entity.id
_entity.type
_entity.pdbx_description
1 polymer ?
#
loop_
_entity_poly.entity_id
_entity_poly.type
_entity_poly.pdbx_seq_one_letter_code
_entity_poly.pdbx_strand_id
1 'polypeptide(L)'
;YRKELIDKRRGNSRKESTGGETRVKLDKKELRRIKAEKRKTLAPLKNKLHKAEKHLHELEAQKKSLSGTLADPTLYDATNGQSVDLQKELGEVEKAIEIAEADWETLHNEVERIEAAETVEA
;
A
#
# COMPACT_ATOMS: atom_id res chain seq x y z
N TYR A 1 -46.09 10.68 -6.89
CA TYR A 1 -45.98 9.89 -8.14
C TYR A 1 -44.79 8.91 -8.20
N ARG A 2 -43.94 8.76 -7.17
CA ARG A 2 -42.76 7.85 -7.19
C ARG A 2 -43.03 6.43 -6.64
N LYS A 3 -44.23 6.16 -6.12
CA LYS A 3 -44.60 4.84 -5.55
C LYS A 3 -45.18 3.85 -6.58
N GLU A 4 -45.71 4.32 -7.72
CA GLU A 4 -46.37 3.43 -8.68
C GLU A 4 -45.41 2.70 -9.65
N LEU A 5 -44.13 3.08 -9.70
CA LEU A 5 -43.17 2.41 -10.59
C LEU A 5 -42.57 1.13 -9.99
N ILE A 6 -42.72 0.91 -8.68
CA ILE A 6 -42.13 -0.24 -7.98
C ILE A 6 -43.05 -1.48 -8.08
N ASP A 7 -44.36 -1.30 -8.18
CA ASP A 7 -45.30 -2.42 -8.27
C ASP A 7 -45.43 -3.00 -9.69
N LYS A 8 -45.15 -2.23 -10.74
CA LYS A 8 -45.16 -2.75 -12.12
C LYS A 8 -44.02 -3.73 -12.45
N ARG A 9 -42.95 -3.78 -11.64
CA ARG A 9 -41.89 -4.80 -11.79
C ARG A 9 -42.18 -6.11 -11.05
N ARG A 10 -43.10 -6.11 -10.08
CA ARG A 10 -43.50 -7.32 -9.35
C ARG A 10 -44.58 -8.13 -10.07
N GLY A 11 -45.32 -7.52 -11.00
CA GLY A 11 -46.43 -8.16 -11.71
C GLY A 11 -46.08 -8.98 -12.96
N ASN A 12 -44.86 -8.92 -13.51
CA ASN A 12 -44.56 -9.50 -14.84
C ASN A 12 -43.39 -10.49 -14.88
N SER A 13 -42.95 -11.05 -13.75
CA SER A 13 -41.81 -12.00 -13.72
C SER A 13 -42.15 -13.32 -13.02
N ARG A 14 -43.36 -13.84 -13.25
CA ARG A 14 -43.77 -15.17 -12.75
C ARG A 14 -43.83 -16.24 -13.84
N LYS A 15 -43.06 -16.11 -14.91
CA LYS A 15 -43.01 -17.14 -15.96
C LYS A 15 -41.69 -17.15 -16.72
N GLU A 16 -40.56 -17.24 -16.01
CA GLU A 16 -39.25 -17.71 -16.52
C GLU A 16 -38.18 -17.55 -15.42
N SER A 17 -38.20 -18.38 -14.37
CA SER A 17 -37.22 -18.23 -13.28
C SER A 17 -36.79 -19.56 -12.67
N THR A 18 -36.10 -20.37 -13.47
CA THR A 18 -35.21 -21.42 -12.96
C THR A 18 -33.79 -21.24 -13.48
N GLY A 19 -33.60 -20.71 -14.70
CA GLY A 19 -32.29 -20.40 -15.27
C GLY A 19 -31.68 -19.04 -14.85
N GLY A 20 -32.48 -17.98 -14.78
CA GLY A 20 -31.99 -16.61 -14.54
C GLY A 20 -31.49 -16.36 -13.12
N GLU A 21 -32.18 -16.89 -12.10
CA GLU A 21 -31.79 -16.71 -10.70
C GLU A 21 -30.50 -17.48 -10.37
N THR A 22 -30.33 -18.67 -10.95
CA THR A 22 -29.13 -19.49 -10.83
C THR A 22 -27.93 -18.83 -11.53
N ARG A 23 -28.12 -18.24 -12.72
CA ARG A 23 -27.08 -17.50 -13.45
C ARG A 23 -26.63 -16.24 -12.69
N VAL A 24 -27.56 -15.44 -12.17
CA VAL A 24 -27.22 -14.24 -11.35
C VAL A 24 -26.54 -14.61 -10.02
N LYS A 25 -26.92 -15.74 -9.40
CA LYS A 25 -26.26 -16.26 -8.19
C LYS A 25 -24.84 -16.76 -8.49
N LEU A 26 -24.62 -17.45 -9.60
CA LEU A 26 -23.30 -17.89 -10.06
C LEU A 26 -22.39 -16.70 -10.35
N ASP A 27 -22.92 -15.68 -11.05
CA ASP A 27 -22.19 -14.47 -11.40
C ASP A 27 -21.74 -13.68 -10.16
N LYS A 28 -22.62 -13.54 -9.15
CA LYS A 28 -22.27 -12.94 -7.85
C LYS A 28 -21.22 -13.75 -7.07
N LYS A 29 -21.25 -15.08 -7.17
CA LYS A 29 -20.27 -15.96 -6.52
C LYS A 29 -18.90 -15.82 -7.19
N GLU A 30 -18.89 -15.75 -8.51
CA GLU A 30 -17.67 -15.57 -9.32
C GLU A 30 -17.02 -14.21 -9.06
N LEU A 31 -17.81 -13.12 -9.05
CA LEU A 31 -17.33 -11.78 -8.69
C LEU A 31 -16.75 -11.71 -7.28
N ARG A 32 -17.30 -12.46 -6.32
CA ARG A 32 -16.76 -12.55 -4.96
C ARG A 32 -15.44 -13.32 -4.91
N ARG A 33 -15.33 -14.41 -5.69
CA ARG A 33 -14.10 -15.21 -5.82
C ARG A 33 -12.98 -14.36 -6.39
N ILE A 34 -13.24 -13.69 -7.51
CA ILE A 34 -12.30 -12.77 -8.16
C ILE A 34 -11.84 -11.68 -7.18
N LYS A 35 -12.76 -11.04 -6.45
CA LYS A 35 -12.41 -10.04 -5.42
C LYS A 35 -11.60 -10.61 -4.24
N ALA A 36 -11.85 -11.85 -3.84
CA ALA A 36 -11.12 -12.49 -2.75
C ALA A 36 -9.67 -12.80 -3.16
N GLU A 37 -9.48 -13.33 -4.39
CA GLU A 37 -8.13 -13.56 -4.94
C GLU A 37 -7.36 -12.25 -5.11
N LYS A 38 -8.01 -11.17 -5.59
CA LYS A 38 -7.43 -9.81 -5.66
C LYS A 38 -6.90 -9.32 -4.33
N ARG A 39 -7.67 -9.52 -3.24
CA ARG A 39 -7.24 -9.11 -1.90
C ARG A 39 -6.10 -9.98 -1.39
N LYS A 40 -6.05 -11.27 -1.71
CA LYS A 40 -4.95 -12.15 -1.28
C LYS A 40 -3.60 -11.74 -1.87
N THR A 41 -3.59 -11.26 -3.11
CA THR A 41 -2.34 -10.84 -3.79
C THR A 41 -1.93 -9.43 -3.40
N LEU A 42 -2.85 -8.47 -3.40
CA LEU A 42 -2.53 -7.05 -3.13
C LEU A 42 -2.36 -6.71 -1.65
N ALA A 43 -3.12 -7.33 -0.73
CA ALA A 43 -3.03 -7.00 0.70
C ALA A 43 -1.62 -7.18 1.30
N PRO A 44 -0.87 -8.28 1.06
CA PRO A 44 0.48 -8.40 1.59
C PRO A 44 1.45 -7.38 1.00
N LEU A 45 1.28 -7.00 -0.27
CA LEU A 45 2.13 -6.00 -0.93
C LEU A 45 1.87 -4.60 -0.39
N LYS A 46 0.60 -4.19 -0.25
CA LYS A 46 0.23 -2.91 0.37
C LYS A 46 0.71 -2.81 1.81
N ASN A 47 0.67 -3.92 2.56
CA ASN A 47 1.23 -3.97 3.91
C ASN A 47 2.76 -3.81 3.92
N LYS A 48 3.48 -4.39 2.95
CA LYS A 48 4.93 -4.20 2.80
C LYS A 48 5.25 -2.76 2.43
N LEU A 49 4.50 -2.16 1.51
CA LEU A 49 4.66 -0.76 1.11
C LEU A 49 4.51 0.18 2.32
N HIS A 50 3.44 0.00 3.11
CA HIS A 50 3.23 0.81 4.31
C HIS A 50 4.35 0.64 5.36
N LYS A 51 4.92 -0.57 5.47
CA LYS A 51 6.08 -0.80 6.36
C LYS A 51 7.33 -0.11 5.83
N ALA A 52 7.57 -0.13 4.53
CA ALA A 52 8.69 0.57 3.90
C ALA A 52 8.57 2.09 4.09
N GLU A 53 7.37 2.67 3.93
CA GLU A 53 7.10 4.09 4.21
C GLU A 53 7.38 4.45 5.67
N LYS A 54 6.89 3.64 6.61
CA LYS A 54 7.14 3.86 8.03
C LYS A 54 8.63 3.79 8.35
N HIS A 55 9.34 2.84 7.75
CA HIS A 55 10.78 2.68 7.93
C HIS A 55 11.56 3.87 7.39
N LEU A 56 11.22 4.38 6.20
CA LEU A 56 11.79 5.60 5.64
C LEU A 56 11.60 6.79 6.58
N HIS A 57 10.37 7.01 7.06
CA HIS A 57 10.09 8.10 8.00
C HIS A 57 10.89 7.98 9.32
N GLU A 58 11.11 6.75 9.82
CA GLU A 58 11.95 6.51 10.99
C GLU A 58 13.43 6.85 10.72
N LEU A 59 13.96 6.46 9.56
CA LEU A 59 15.33 6.77 9.15
C LEU A 59 15.54 8.26 8.91
N GLU A 60 14.58 8.95 8.28
CA GLU A 60 14.62 10.42 8.11
C GLU A 60 14.62 11.15 9.46
N ALA A 61 13.83 10.67 10.42
CA ALA A 61 13.82 11.23 11.77
C ALA A 61 15.17 11.01 12.47
N GLN A 62 15.78 9.83 12.31
CA GLN A 62 17.13 9.54 12.83
C GLN A 62 18.18 10.45 12.17
N LYS A 63 18.16 10.59 10.84
CA LYS A 63 19.03 11.51 10.09
C LYS A 63 18.92 12.94 10.62
N LYS A 64 17.69 13.42 10.85
CA LYS A 64 17.44 14.75 11.40
C LYS A 64 17.99 14.91 12.82
N SER A 65 17.84 13.89 13.66
CA SER A 65 18.40 13.90 15.01
C SER A 65 19.93 13.95 14.98
N LEU A 66 20.57 13.09 14.18
CA LEU A 66 22.03 13.00 14.07
C LEU A 66 22.63 14.29 13.51
N SER A 67 22.04 14.83 12.44
CA SER A 67 22.45 16.12 11.88
C SER A 67 22.24 17.29 12.84
N GLY A 68 21.17 17.26 13.65
CA GLY A 68 20.95 18.23 14.73
C GLY A 68 22.05 18.17 15.80
N THR A 69 22.45 16.97 16.23
CA THR A 69 23.54 16.78 17.18
C THR A 69 24.89 17.21 16.58
N LEU A 70 25.16 16.88 15.31
CA LEU A 70 26.37 17.29 14.60
C LEU A 70 26.45 18.80 14.34
N ALA A 71 25.33 19.52 14.38
CA ALA A 71 25.32 20.98 14.26
C ALA A 71 25.77 21.69 15.55
N ASP A 72 25.89 20.99 16.68
CA ASP A 72 26.37 21.55 17.95
C ASP A 72 27.90 21.83 17.88
N PRO A 73 28.34 23.10 17.98
CA PRO A 73 29.77 23.43 17.94
C PRO A 73 30.58 22.83 19.10
N THR A 74 29.94 22.55 20.23
CA THR A 74 30.61 21.97 21.41
C THR A 74 31.02 20.52 21.20
N LEU A 75 30.46 19.86 20.19
CA LEU A 75 30.75 18.47 19.82
C LEU A 75 32.14 18.28 19.17
N TYR A 76 32.73 19.37 18.67
CA TYR A 76 34.02 19.39 17.99
C TYR A 76 35.19 19.77 18.92
N ASP A 77 34.94 19.93 20.21
CA ASP A 77 36.01 20.18 21.17
C ASP A 77 36.96 18.96 21.22
N ALA A 78 38.27 19.24 21.24
CA ALA A 78 39.34 18.28 20.92
C ALA A 78 39.44 17.04 21.83
N THR A 79 38.60 16.95 22.87
CA THR A 79 38.50 15.84 23.82
C THR A 79 37.43 14.81 23.46
N ASN A 80 36.52 15.12 22.54
CA ASN A 80 35.37 14.28 22.18
C ASN A 80 35.49 13.69 20.77
N GLY A 81 35.93 12.43 20.66
CA GLY A 81 35.89 11.65 19.42
C GLY A 81 34.48 11.32 18.90
N GLN A 82 33.43 11.79 19.58
CA GLN A 82 32.02 11.49 19.30
C GLN A 82 31.55 11.99 17.93
N SER A 83 32.12 13.09 17.44
CA SER A 83 31.74 13.67 16.14
C SER A 83 32.05 12.75 14.95
N VAL A 84 33.11 11.94 15.04
CA VAL A 84 33.49 10.99 13.98
C VAL A 84 32.51 9.83 13.93
N ASP A 85 32.12 9.29 15.09
CA ASP A 85 31.18 8.17 15.14
C ASP A 85 29.77 8.59 14.73
N LEU A 86 29.32 9.79 15.13
CA LEU A 86 28.05 10.37 14.68
C LEU A 86 28.03 10.62 13.16
N GLN A 87 29.16 11.02 12.56
CA GLN A 87 29.27 11.15 11.10
C GLN A 87 29.19 9.80 10.37
N LYS A 88 29.79 8.75 10.93
CA LYS A 88 29.66 7.39 10.38
C LYS A 88 28.21 6.91 10.45
N GLU A 89 27.58 7.06 11.61
CA GLU A 89 26.18 6.68 11.82
C GLU A 89 25.26 7.45 10.85
N LEU A 90 25.49 8.76 10.66
CA LEU A 90 24.77 9.55 9.66
C LEU A 90 24.92 8.96 8.25
N GLY A 91 26.14 8.61 7.84
CA GLY A 91 26.39 8.00 6.54
C GLY A 91 25.77 6.60 6.38
N GLU A 92 25.66 5.83 7.46
CA GLU A 92 24.96 4.54 7.46
C GLU A 92 23.44 4.73 7.32
N VAL A 93 22.86 5.70 8.04
CA VAL A 93 21.45 6.04 7.94
C VAL A 93 21.11 6.56 6.54
N GLU A 94 21.97 7.37 5.92
CA GLU A 94 21.77 7.85 4.55
C GLU A 94 21.74 6.70 3.54
N LYS A 95 22.67 5.74 3.65
CA LYS A 95 22.65 4.53 2.81
C LYS A 95 21.41 3.67 3.06
N ALA A 96 20.98 3.57 4.32
CA ALA A 96 19.77 2.83 4.66
C ALA A 96 18.52 3.48 4.05
N ILE A 97 18.45 4.81 3.99
CA ILE A 97 17.40 5.55 3.30
C ILE A 97 17.40 5.20 1.81
N GLU A 98 18.55 5.30 1.13
CA GLU A 98 18.65 4.98 -0.31
C GLU A 98 18.16 3.56 -0.63
N ILE A 99 18.54 2.57 0.20
CA ILE A 99 18.10 1.18 0.04
C ILE A 99 16.59 1.06 0.27
N ALA A 100 16.07 1.69 1.33
CA ALA A 100 14.65 1.64 1.65
C ALA A 100 13.79 2.35 0.60
N GLU A 101 14.30 3.42 -0.03
CA GLU A 101 13.65 4.11 -1.15
C GLU A 101 13.56 3.20 -2.39
N ALA A 102 14.66 2.53 -2.74
CA ALA A 102 14.68 1.59 -3.87
C ALA A 102 13.73 0.39 -3.64
N ASP A 103 13.68 -0.12 -2.41
CA ASP A 103 12.74 -1.19 -2.02
C ASP A 103 11.29 -0.70 -2.08
N TRP A 104 11.02 0.53 -1.60
CA TRP A 104 9.69 1.14 -1.68
C TRP A 104 9.24 1.33 -3.13
N GLU A 105 10.11 1.86 -3.99
CA GLU A 105 9.83 2.04 -5.42
C GLU A 105 9.54 0.70 -6.11
N THR A 106 10.34 -0.32 -5.83
CA THR A 106 10.13 -1.67 -6.38
C THR A 106 8.79 -2.25 -5.95
N LEU A 107 8.43 -2.13 -4.66
CA LEU A 107 7.15 -2.57 -4.14
C LEU A 107 5.99 -1.78 -4.74
N HIS A 108 6.15 -0.48 -4.94
CA HIS A 108 5.15 0.38 -5.55
C HIS A 108 4.87 -0.04 -6.99
N ASN A 109 5.93 -0.20 -7.79
CA ASN A 109 5.84 -0.67 -9.17
C ASN A 109 5.17 -2.04 -9.30
N GLU A 110 5.45 -2.98 -8.39
CA GLU A 110 4.79 -4.29 -8.40
C GLU A 110 3.29 -4.20 -8.05
N VAL A 111 2.91 -3.33 -7.11
CA VAL A 111 1.50 -3.05 -6.81
C VAL A 111 0.80 -2.47 -8.03
N GLU A 112 1.39 -1.44 -8.66
CA GLU A 112 0.82 -0.82 -9.87
C GLU A 112 0.71 -1.83 -11.01
N ARG A 113 1.71 -2.69 -11.20
CA ARG A 113 1.69 -3.73 -12.24
C ARG A 113 0.54 -4.72 -12.05
N ILE A 114 0.31 -5.17 -10.82
CA ILE A 114 -0.79 -6.10 -10.52
C ILE A 114 -2.14 -5.40 -10.70
N GLU A 115 -2.26 -4.14 -10.28
CA GLU A 115 -3.47 -3.34 -10.48
C GLU A 115 -3.71 -3.03 -11.97
N ALA A 116 -2.68 -2.75 -12.75
CA ALA A 116 -2.77 -2.49 -14.18
C ALA A 116 -3.12 -3.76 -14.98
N ALA A 117 -2.46 -4.89 -14.69
CA ALA A 117 -2.80 -6.18 -15.30
C ALA A 117 -4.28 -6.54 -15.04
N GLU A 118 -4.80 -6.18 -13.87
CA GLU A 118 -6.22 -6.36 -13.54
C GLU A 118 -7.15 -5.47 -14.39
N THR A 119 -6.78 -4.22 -14.67
CA THR A 119 -7.62 -3.32 -15.49
C THR A 119 -7.70 -3.70 -16.96
N VAL A 120 -6.68 -4.40 -17.48
CA VAL A 120 -6.64 -4.83 -18.89
C VAL A 120 -7.41 -6.13 -19.12
N GLU A 121 -7.56 -6.97 -18.08
CA GLU A 121 -8.22 -8.28 -18.15
C GLU A 121 -9.71 -8.27 -17.75
N ALA A 122 -10.23 -7.12 -17.30
CA ALA A 122 -11.62 -6.90 -16.86
C ALA A 122 -12.50 -6.23 -17.93
#